data_AF-A0A960HEY1-F1
#
_entry.id   AF-A0A960HEY1-F1
#
_cell.length_a   1.000
_cell.length_b   1.000
_cell.length_c   1.000
_cell.angle_alpha   90.00
_cell.angle_beta   90.00
_cell.angle_gamma   90.00
#
_symmetry.space_group_name_H-M   'P 1'
#
loop_
_entity.id
_entity.type
_entity.pdbx_description
1 polymer ?
#
loop_
_entity_poly.entity_id
_entity_poly.type
_entity_poly.pdbx_seq_one_letter_code
_entity_poly.pdbx_strand_id
1 'polypeptide(L)'
;MLDRDLDRWVDAGLIVRGEADAIHDFEQHRLEEALAAVAVPADVAGDRPRRRVPVVAEALGYLGGTLGIAGIAVMVGRRWMHMGEGTRLLVTGVAATLLVVAGGFVREHADPALLRLRSFAWAVATAIAAVLGGTFTHDVLDATDSRSVVLGGAVLVTALSGALWFGRHLPVQEGTMAAGALVGTGVGMSLIASSTVSGATLWVVSLLVATVGLRRITTDPWVLTATGSVGAIAAGLMVSNDRTGPGLLLASMTALGVLAIGIGTAFTLPRFERVLLMVVGGFGFLQVAPATIVHFADRAGVLTGGTIWLGGTLLLMTPVLLGRSRTPVLLQVSGGVALVAGAAITGAQSVAVATTLGLITAVALLAVGTTPGYVLMSLFGCIGLLVNVPWAIQHFFPGEGRVPLLISMCGLVLVGVAVLLTRMGGRFR
;
A
#
# COMPACT_ATOMS: atom_id res chain seq x y z
N MET A 1 -27.76 -4.39 -33.87
CA MET A 1 -28.84 -4.09 -32.89
C MET A 1 -29.39 -2.70 -33.17
N LEU A 2 -28.51 -1.70 -33.38
CA LEU A 2 -28.85 -0.36 -33.86
C LEU A 2 -29.71 -0.35 -35.14
N ASP A 3 -29.33 -1.09 -36.19
CA ASP A 3 -30.05 -1.09 -37.48
C ASP A 3 -31.52 -1.51 -37.35
N ARG A 4 -31.77 -2.51 -36.48
CA ARG A 4 -33.11 -3.02 -36.21
C ARG A 4 -34.00 -2.01 -35.47
N ASP A 5 -33.40 -1.16 -34.65
CA ASP A 5 -34.12 -0.11 -33.93
C ASP A 5 -34.40 1.10 -34.84
N LEU A 6 -33.46 1.43 -35.74
CA LEU A 6 -33.62 2.49 -36.74
C LEU A 6 -34.73 2.15 -37.75
N ASP A 7 -34.75 0.92 -38.27
CA ASP A 7 -35.81 0.46 -39.17
C ASP A 7 -37.20 0.57 -38.52
N ARG A 8 -37.30 0.17 -37.23
CA ARG A 8 -38.55 0.27 -36.47
C ARG A 8 -39.01 1.73 -36.30
N TRP A 9 -38.09 2.68 -36.18
CA TRP A 9 -38.43 4.11 -36.02
C TRP A 9 -38.86 4.75 -37.35
N VAL A 10 -38.27 4.31 -38.46
CA VAL A 10 -38.72 4.69 -39.81
C VAL A 10 -40.13 4.15 -40.07
N ASP A 11 -40.37 2.87 -39.76
CA ASP A 11 -41.70 2.25 -39.94
C ASP A 11 -42.78 2.88 -39.05
N ALA A 12 -42.39 3.38 -37.87
CA ALA A 12 -43.27 4.13 -36.98
C ALA A 12 -43.46 5.60 -37.38
N GLY A 13 -42.81 6.07 -38.45
CA GLY A 13 -42.87 7.46 -38.90
C GLY A 13 -42.25 8.47 -37.92
N LEU A 14 -41.41 8.00 -37.01
CA LEU A 14 -40.74 8.85 -36.01
C LEU A 14 -39.55 9.61 -36.61
N ILE A 15 -38.90 9.01 -37.60
CA ILE A 15 -37.78 9.58 -38.35
C ILE A 15 -37.91 9.22 -39.82
N VAL A 16 -37.33 10.03 -40.70
CA VAL A 16 -37.26 9.77 -42.13
C VAL A 16 -36.09 8.84 -42.43
N ARG A 17 -36.17 8.01 -43.48
CA ARG A 17 -35.10 7.07 -43.85
C ARG A 17 -33.74 7.75 -44.02
N GLY A 18 -33.70 8.95 -44.59
CA GLY A 18 -32.45 9.73 -44.70
C GLY A 18 -31.87 10.18 -43.35
N GLU A 19 -32.69 10.34 -42.30
CA GLU A 19 -32.22 10.64 -40.94
C GLU A 19 -31.67 9.37 -40.26
N ALA A 20 -32.30 8.22 -40.52
CA ALA A 20 -31.80 6.92 -40.05
C ALA A 20 -30.42 6.60 -40.64
N ASP A 21 -30.23 6.84 -41.94
CA ASP A 21 -28.96 6.66 -42.63
C ASP A 21 -27.87 7.59 -42.04
N ALA A 22 -28.20 8.86 -41.80
CA ALA A 22 -27.28 9.82 -41.18
C ALA A 22 -26.88 9.44 -39.75
N ILE A 23 -27.80 8.88 -38.96
CA ILE A 23 -27.52 8.42 -37.59
C ILE A 23 -26.63 7.17 -37.61
N HIS A 24 -26.87 6.26 -38.55
CA HIS A 24 -26.06 5.06 -38.73
C HIS A 24 -24.61 5.43 -39.10
N ASP A 25 -24.44 6.33 -40.08
CA ASP A 25 -23.11 6.80 -40.51
C ASP A 25 -22.36 7.51 -39.37
N PHE A 26 -23.07 8.33 -38.57
CA PHE A 26 -22.49 9.00 -37.41
C PHE A 26 -22.01 8.01 -36.33
N GLU A 27 -22.81 7.00 -35.99
CA GLU A 27 -22.43 6.01 -34.99
C GLU A 27 -21.33 5.07 -35.49
N GLN A 28 -21.29 4.77 -36.80
CA GLN A 28 -20.17 4.03 -37.40
C GLN A 28 -18.86 4.82 -37.29
N HIS A 29 -18.85 6.09 -37.67
CA HIS A 29 -17.65 6.93 -37.53
C HIS A 29 -17.21 7.08 -36.07
N ARG A 30 -18.15 7.24 -35.14
CA ARG A 30 -17.85 7.32 -33.70
C ARG A 30 -17.26 6.01 -33.16
N LEU A 31 -17.73 4.87 -33.65
CA LEU A 31 -17.18 3.56 -33.30
C LEU A 31 -15.78 3.38 -33.90
N GLU A 32 -15.56 3.81 -35.14
CA GLU A 32 -14.25 3.82 -35.80
C GLU A 32 -13.25 4.70 -35.05
N GLU A 33 -13.64 5.90 -34.62
CA GLU A 33 -12.79 6.77 -33.80
C GLU A 33 -12.50 6.16 -32.42
N ALA A 34 -13.49 5.54 -31.77
CA ALA A 34 -13.30 4.87 -30.49
C ALA A 34 -12.39 3.63 -30.62
N LEU A 35 -12.52 2.88 -31.72
CA LEU A 35 -11.66 1.75 -32.05
C LEU A 35 -10.25 2.21 -32.45
N ALA A 36 -10.11 3.33 -33.16
CA ALA A 36 -8.82 3.95 -33.49
C ALA A 36 -8.12 4.54 -32.25
N ALA A 37 -8.89 5.02 -31.26
CA ALA A 37 -8.34 5.47 -29.98
C ALA A 37 -7.90 4.31 -29.07
N VAL A 38 -8.48 3.11 -29.26
CA VAL A 38 -8.10 1.87 -28.55
C VAL A 38 -7.00 1.11 -29.31
N ALA A 39 -6.96 1.23 -30.64
CA ALA A 39 -5.91 0.70 -31.49
C ALA A 39 -4.68 1.61 -31.38
N VAL A 40 -3.69 1.16 -30.61
CA VAL A 40 -2.36 1.78 -30.56
C VAL A 40 -1.86 1.99 -32.00
N PRO A 41 -1.49 3.22 -32.41
CA PRO A 41 -1.02 3.49 -33.76
C PRO A 41 0.16 2.57 -34.13
N ALA A 42 -0.02 1.77 -35.18
CA ALA A 42 1.03 0.91 -35.72
C ALA A 42 2.17 1.69 -36.41
N ASP A 43 2.01 3.01 -36.62
CA ASP A 43 2.96 3.87 -37.32
C ASP A 43 4.14 4.40 -36.46
N VAL A 44 4.36 3.85 -35.27
CA VAL A 44 5.67 3.96 -34.58
C VAL A 44 6.58 2.76 -34.89
N ALA A 45 6.28 2.00 -35.95
CA ALA A 45 7.07 0.87 -36.44
C ALA A 45 8.33 1.29 -37.24
N GLY A 46 8.94 2.41 -36.86
CA GLY A 46 10.06 3.01 -37.57
C GLY A 46 11.10 3.65 -36.66
N ASP A 47 11.43 3.06 -35.50
CA ASP A 47 12.79 3.22 -34.94
C ASP A 47 13.15 2.16 -33.87
N ARG A 48 14.09 1.29 -34.25
CA ARG A 48 14.91 0.34 -33.47
C ARG A 48 14.23 -0.77 -32.64
N PRO A 49 14.76 -2.01 -32.69
CA PRO A 49 14.28 -3.11 -31.86
C PRO A 49 14.60 -2.84 -30.39
N ARG A 50 13.60 -2.39 -29.63
CA ARG A 50 13.62 -2.42 -28.17
C ARG A 50 13.71 -3.89 -27.75
N ARG A 51 14.92 -4.36 -27.41
CA ARG A 51 15.13 -5.64 -26.72
C ARG A 51 14.40 -5.57 -25.39
N ARG A 52 13.15 -6.05 -25.36
CA ARG A 52 12.39 -6.27 -24.14
C ARG A 52 13.07 -7.43 -23.42
N VAL A 53 13.87 -7.13 -22.39
CA VAL A 53 14.35 -8.15 -21.46
C VAL A 53 13.11 -8.86 -20.91
N PRO A 54 12.98 -10.19 -21.04
CA PRO A 54 11.78 -10.90 -20.61
C PRO A 54 11.55 -10.66 -19.11
N VAL A 55 10.32 -10.30 -18.74
CA VAL A 55 9.89 -9.98 -17.36
C VAL A 55 10.28 -11.06 -16.35
N VAL A 56 10.39 -12.32 -16.81
CA VAL A 56 10.83 -13.46 -16.01
C VAL A 56 12.31 -13.34 -15.62
N ALA A 57 13.19 -12.88 -16.53
CA ALA A 57 14.60 -12.65 -16.22
C ALA A 57 14.79 -11.47 -15.25
N GLU A 58 13.95 -10.44 -15.36
CA GLU A 58 13.94 -9.32 -14.42
C GLU A 58 13.43 -9.75 -13.03
N ALA A 59 12.35 -10.53 -12.96
CA ALA A 59 11.83 -11.09 -11.72
C ALA A 59 12.82 -12.06 -11.04
N LEU A 60 13.48 -12.93 -11.82
CA LEU A 60 14.54 -13.81 -11.32
C LEU A 60 15.76 -13.02 -10.84
N GLY A 61 16.11 -11.91 -11.51
CA GLY A 61 17.16 -11.00 -11.08
C GLY A 61 16.86 -10.34 -9.74
N TYR A 62 15.65 -9.82 -9.55
CA TYR A 62 15.24 -9.24 -8.25
C TYR A 62 15.14 -10.30 -7.15
N LEU A 63 14.62 -11.49 -7.46
CA LEU A 63 14.54 -12.60 -6.50
C LEU A 63 15.94 -13.06 -6.06
N GLY A 64 16.84 -13.29 -7.03
CA GLY A 64 18.24 -13.66 -6.76
C GLY A 64 18.99 -12.58 -5.98
N GLY A 65 18.80 -11.30 -6.32
CA GLY A 65 19.35 -10.18 -5.57
C GLY A 65 18.82 -10.12 -4.13
N THR A 66 17.52 -10.31 -3.92
CA THR A 66 16.90 -10.31 -2.59
C THR A 66 17.41 -11.47 -1.73
N LEU A 67 17.47 -12.68 -2.30
CA LEU A 67 18.00 -13.87 -1.61
C LEU A 67 19.50 -13.71 -1.30
N GLY A 68 20.27 -13.13 -2.22
CA GLY A 68 21.68 -12.81 -2.00
C GLY A 68 21.88 -11.83 -0.86
N ILE A 69 21.12 -10.73 -0.84
CA ILE A 69 21.14 -9.74 0.25
C ILE A 69 20.74 -10.38 1.57
N ALA A 70 19.68 -11.20 1.60
CA ALA A 70 19.24 -11.90 2.80
C ALA A 70 20.31 -12.86 3.33
N GLY A 71 20.96 -13.62 2.45
CA GLY A 71 22.07 -14.52 2.81
C GLY A 71 23.26 -13.77 3.41
N ILE A 72 23.68 -12.67 2.78
CA ILE A 72 24.75 -11.80 3.30
C ILE A 72 24.34 -11.21 4.65
N ALA A 73 23.11 -10.69 4.79
CA ALA A 73 22.62 -10.12 6.03
C ALA A 73 22.61 -11.13 7.18
N VAL A 74 22.18 -12.37 6.95
CA VAL A 74 22.21 -13.44 7.96
C VAL A 74 23.65 -13.81 8.33
N MET A 75 24.55 -13.93 7.34
CA MET A 75 25.95 -14.24 7.58
C MET A 75 26.65 -13.15 8.40
N VAL A 76 26.42 -11.89 8.05
CA VAL A 76 26.92 -10.72 8.78
C VAL A 76 26.32 -10.68 10.18
N GLY A 77 25.00 -10.84 10.32
CA GLY A 77 24.29 -10.81 11.60
C GLY A 77 24.81 -11.83 12.61
N ARG A 78 25.15 -13.06 12.16
CA ARG A 78 25.74 -14.09 13.03
C ARG A 78 27.12 -13.72 13.56
N ARG A 79 27.93 -12.99 12.77
CA ARG A 79 29.28 -12.57 13.18
C ARG A 79 29.32 -11.18 13.80
N TRP A 80 28.28 -10.38 13.63
CA TRP A 80 28.24 -8.97 14.00
C TRP A 80 28.62 -8.73 15.46
N MET A 81 28.04 -9.51 16.38
CA MET A 81 28.31 -9.41 17.82
C MET A 81 29.76 -9.74 18.19
N HIS A 82 30.48 -10.48 17.35
CA HIS A 82 31.88 -10.87 17.56
C HIS A 82 32.88 -9.93 16.86
N MET A 83 32.41 -8.99 16.03
CA MET A 83 33.26 -8.00 15.40
C MET A 83 33.53 -6.84 16.36
N GLY A 84 34.77 -6.35 16.39
CA GLY A 84 35.10 -5.09 17.06
C GLY A 84 34.44 -3.90 16.35
N GLU A 85 34.21 -2.83 17.10
CA GLU A 85 33.52 -1.59 16.67
C GLU A 85 34.09 -1.04 15.36
N GLY A 86 35.42 -0.87 15.29
CA GLY A 86 36.11 -0.39 14.09
C GLY A 86 35.92 -1.29 12.86
N THR A 87 35.76 -2.60 13.05
CA THR A 87 35.50 -3.54 11.95
C THR A 87 34.08 -3.35 11.40
N ARG A 88 33.08 -3.16 12.27
CA ARG A 88 31.69 -2.93 11.84
C ARG A 88 31.57 -1.65 11.04
N LEU A 89 32.20 -0.57 11.49
CA LEU A 89 32.25 0.72 10.78
C LEU A 89 32.98 0.62 9.45
N LEU A 90 34.13 -0.05 9.44
CA LEU A 90 34.91 -0.24 8.21
C LEU A 90 34.12 -1.05 7.17
N VAL A 91 33.52 -2.19 7.56
CA VAL A 91 32.78 -3.06 6.64
C VAL A 91 31.56 -2.34 6.07
N THR A 92 30.77 -1.65 6.90
CA THR A 92 29.59 -0.92 6.43
C THR A 92 29.96 0.31 5.60
N GLY A 93 30.97 1.08 6.02
CA GLY A 93 31.46 2.24 5.27
C GLY A 93 32.04 1.88 3.91
N VAL A 94 32.87 0.82 3.83
CA VAL A 94 33.42 0.32 2.56
C VAL A 94 32.30 -0.20 1.67
N ALA A 95 31.36 -0.99 2.19
CA ALA A 95 30.26 -1.52 1.40
C ALA A 95 29.36 -0.40 0.81
N ALA A 96 28.99 0.59 1.62
CA ALA A 96 28.22 1.74 1.15
C ALA A 96 28.97 2.52 0.06
N THR A 97 30.26 2.80 0.28
CA THR A 97 31.10 3.54 -0.67
C THR A 97 31.23 2.79 -2.00
N LEU A 98 31.49 1.48 -1.96
CA LEU A 98 31.60 0.66 -3.16
C LEU A 98 30.30 0.66 -3.99
N LEU A 99 29.13 0.60 -3.34
CA LEU A 99 27.85 0.65 -4.04
C LEU A 99 27.55 2.04 -4.63
N VAL A 100 27.89 3.12 -3.91
CA VAL A 100 27.78 4.49 -4.44
C VAL A 100 28.64 4.64 -5.69
N VAL A 101 29.91 4.24 -5.61
CA VAL A 101 30.88 4.31 -6.71
C VAL A 101 30.45 3.42 -7.88
N ALA A 102 30.04 2.18 -7.61
CA ALA A 102 29.54 1.26 -8.64
C ALA A 102 28.32 1.86 -9.38
N GLY A 103 27.34 2.40 -8.65
CA GLY A 103 26.20 3.08 -9.26
C GLY A 103 26.58 4.32 -10.06
N GLY A 104 27.62 5.06 -9.64
CA GLY A 104 28.17 6.20 -10.38
C GLY A 104 28.82 5.83 -11.72
N PHE A 105 29.41 4.64 -11.83
CA PHE A 105 30.00 4.14 -13.08
C PHE A 105 28.98 3.62 -14.10
N VAL A 106 27.72 3.36 -13.68
CA VAL A 106 26.65 2.91 -14.58
C VAL A 106 26.18 4.08 -15.46
N ARG A 107 26.51 4.01 -16.76
CA ARG A 107 26.16 5.04 -17.75
C ARG A 107 24.69 4.92 -18.18
N GLU A 108 23.93 5.98 -17.97
CA GLU A 108 22.46 6.05 -18.15
C GLU A 108 21.99 6.02 -19.61
N HIS A 109 22.88 6.31 -20.56
CA HIS A 109 22.48 6.70 -21.93
C HIS A 109 22.14 5.51 -22.84
N ALA A 110 22.26 4.26 -22.37
CA ALA A 110 22.16 3.07 -23.22
C ALA A 110 20.92 2.20 -22.98
N ASP A 111 20.39 2.10 -21.75
CA ASP A 111 19.32 1.14 -21.42
C ASP A 111 18.53 1.52 -20.14
N PRO A 112 17.18 1.52 -20.17
CA PRO A 112 16.34 1.66 -18.97
C PRO A 112 16.66 0.66 -17.84
N ALA A 113 17.17 -0.53 -18.16
CA ALA A 113 17.56 -1.51 -17.15
C ALA A 113 18.75 -1.03 -16.31
N LEU A 114 19.69 -0.29 -16.92
CA LEU A 114 20.86 0.27 -16.22
C LEU A 114 20.46 1.38 -15.25
N LEU A 115 19.44 2.18 -15.59
CA LEU A 115 18.86 3.16 -14.66
C LEU A 115 18.25 2.48 -13.42
N ARG A 116 17.56 1.35 -13.60
CA ARG A 116 17.01 0.56 -12.48
C ARG A 116 18.10 -0.04 -11.61
N LEU A 117 19.15 -0.58 -12.23
CA LEU A 117 20.29 -1.15 -11.50
C LEU A 117 21.00 -0.08 -10.67
N ARG A 118 21.21 1.11 -11.24
CA ARG A 118 21.81 2.25 -10.53
C ARG A 118 20.94 2.72 -9.36
N SER A 119 19.64 2.91 -9.57
CA SER A 119 18.73 3.34 -8.50
C SER A 119 18.66 2.30 -7.37
N PHE A 120 18.67 1.01 -7.72
CA PHE A 120 18.76 -0.09 -6.76
C PHE A 120 20.08 -0.08 -5.99
N ALA A 121 21.23 -0.01 -6.67
CA ALA A 121 22.54 0.02 -6.03
C ALA A 121 22.65 1.18 -5.03
N TRP A 122 22.15 2.37 -5.41
CA TRP A 122 22.10 3.53 -4.53
C TRP A 122 21.09 3.40 -3.40
N ALA A 123 19.94 2.76 -3.61
CA ALA A 123 19.00 2.47 -2.52
C ALA A 123 19.60 1.53 -1.48
N VAL A 124 20.32 0.50 -1.93
CA VAL A 124 21.06 -0.41 -1.04
C VAL A 124 22.18 0.33 -0.33
N ALA A 125 22.91 1.21 -1.02
CA ALA A 125 23.93 2.05 -0.39
C ALA A 125 23.34 2.93 0.73
N THR A 126 22.18 3.55 0.51
CA THR A 126 21.45 4.32 1.52
C THR A 126 21.03 3.46 2.71
N ALA A 127 20.55 2.23 2.49
CA ALA A 127 20.21 1.31 3.57
C ALA A 127 21.45 0.93 4.40
N ILE A 128 22.60 0.67 3.77
CA ILE A 128 23.86 0.40 4.48
C ILE A 128 24.35 1.65 5.22
N ALA A 129 24.17 2.84 4.65
CA ALA A 129 24.49 4.10 5.33
C ALA A 129 23.64 4.31 6.59
N ALA A 130 22.37 3.86 6.60
CA ALA A 130 21.55 3.84 7.81
C ALA A 130 22.18 2.97 8.91
N VAL A 131 22.64 1.76 8.56
CA VAL A 131 23.33 0.85 9.48
C VAL A 131 24.63 1.45 9.97
N LEU A 132 25.42 2.06 9.07
CA LEU A 132 26.65 2.76 9.44
C LEU A 132 26.37 3.88 10.45
N GLY A 133 25.33 4.69 10.22
CA GLY A 133 24.98 5.83 11.09
C GLY A 133 24.50 5.39 12.46
N GLY A 134 23.69 4.33 12.50
CA GLY A 134 23.28 3.71 13.76
C GLY A 134 24.47 3.09 14.51
N THR A 135 25.32 2.35 13.81
CA THR A 135 26.53 1.74 14.40
C THR A 135 27.49 2.79 14.92
N PHE A 136 27.73 3.88 14.17
CA PHE A 136 28.55 4.99 14.62
C PHE A 136 27.99 5.65 15.89
N THR A 137 26.68 5.84 15.93
CA THR A 137 26.03 6.45 17.11
C THR A 137 26.08 5.54 18.33
N HIS A 138 25.87 4.24 18.14
CA HIS A 138 25.94 3.27 19.22
C HIS A 138 27.38 3.03 19.71
N ASP A 139 28.30 2.71 18.80
CA ASP A 139 29.65 2.21 19.12
C ASP A 139 30.65 3.36 19.33
N VAL A 140 30.54 4.51 18.64
CA VAL A 140 31.52 5.62 18.74
C VAL A 140 31.04 6.74 19.65
N LEU A 141 29.75 7.09 19.58
CA LEU A 141 29.17 8.13 20.43
C LEU A 141 28.66 7.58 21.77
N ASP A 142 28.79 6.27 21.99
CA ASP A 142 28.32 5.55 23.19
C ASP A 142 26.82 5.81 23.51
N ALA A 143 26.04 6.12 22.47
CA ALA A 143 24.62 6.42 22.60
C ALA A 143 23.81 5.12 22.48
N THR A 144 23.61 4.46 23.61
CA THR A 144 22.92 3.16 23.71
C THR A 144 21.40 3.23 23.58
N ASP A 145 20.81 4.43 23.69
CA ASP A 145 19.38 4.62 23.49
C ASP A 145 18.98 4.36 22.03
N SER A 146 18.00 3.48 21.83
CA SER A 146 17.50 3.08 20.51
C SER A 146 17.09 4.27 19.64
N ARG A 147 16.58 5.36 20.23
CA ARG A 147 16.20 6.57 19.48
C ARG A 147 17.43 7.27 18.92
N SER A 148 18.49 7.40 19.71
CA SER A 148 19.75 8.01 19.26
C SER A 148 20.36 7.23 18.10
N VAL A 149 20.37 5.89 18.19
CA VAL A 149 20.82 5.00 17.10
C VAL A 149 20.00 5.20 15.83
N VAL A 150 18.67 5.25 15.94
CA VAL A 150 17.78 5.49 14.78
C VAL A 150 18.01 6.89 14.20
N LEU A 151 18.24 7.90 15.02
CA LEU A 151 18.55 9.26 14.57
C LEU A 151 19.84 9.30 13.76
N GLY A 152 20.90 8.66 14.25
CA GLY A 152 22.17 8.56 13.51
C GLY A 152 22.02 7.93 12.14
N GLY A 153 21.24 6.84 12.05
CA GLY A 153 20.89 6.23 10.77
C GLY A 153 20.09 7.16 9.86
N ALA A 154 19.08 7.84 10.40
CA ALA A 154 18.23 8.77 9.65
C ALA A 154 19.04 9.96 9.08
N VAL A 155 19.98 10.51 9.85
CA VAL A 155 20.86 11.61 9.41
C VAL A 155 21.73 11.18 8.22
N LEU A 156 22.36 10.00 8.28
CA LEU A 156 23.17 9.52 7.15
C LEU A 156 22.32 9.17 5.92
N VAL A 157 21.11 8.63 6.11
CA VAL A 157 20.16 8.40 5.01
C VAL A 157 19.81 9.72 4.33
N THR A 158 19.42 10.75 5.10
CA THR A 158 19.07 12.06 4.55
C THR A 158 20.26 12.69 3.82
N ALA A 159 21.45 12.65 4.41
CA ALA A 159 22.65 13.24 3.83
C ALA A 159 23.06 12.53 2.53
N LEU A 160 23.14 11.20 2.53
CA LEU A 160 23.56 10.43 1.36
C LEU A 160 22.52 10.49 0.24
N SER A 161 21.25 10.21 0.53
CA SER A 161 20.19 10.26 -0.48
C SER A 161 20.00 11.68 -1.01
N GLY A 162 20.14 12.71 -0.16
CA GLY A 162 20.11 14.10 -0.58
C GLY A 162 21.26 14.45 -1.54
N ALA A 163 22.48 14.02 -1.23
CA ALA A 163 23.64 14.23 -2.10
C ALA A 163 23.52 13.50 -3.45
N LEU A 164 22.95 12.29 -3.45
CA LEU A 164 22.71 11.53 -4.68
C LEU A 164 21.60 12.15 -5.54
N TRP A 165 20.53 12.61 -4.90
CA TRP A 165 19.38 13.25 -5.53
C TRP A 165 19.68 14.66 -6.08
N PHE A 166 20.55 15.43 -5.43
CA PHE A 166 20.77 16.85 -5.74
C PHE A 166 20.99 17.11 -7.25
N GLY A 167 20.01 17.74 -7.90
CA GLY A 167 20.04 18.10 -9.32
C GLY A 167 19.78 16.94 -10.30
N ARG A 168 19.23 15.80 -9.86
CA ARG A 168 18.99 14.61 -10.71
C ARG A 168 17.58 14.04 -10.53
N HIS A 169 17.00 13.51 -11.62
CA HIS A 169 15.71 12.80 -11.62
C HIS A 169 15.87 11.38 -11.03
N LEU A 170 15.82 11.27 -9.70
CA LEU A 170 16.03 10.02 -8.96
C LEU A 170 14.94 9.84 -7.90
N PRO A 171 13.74 9.35 -8.27
CA PRO A 171 12.57 9.32 -7.39
C PRO A 171 12.81 8.50 -6.12
N VAL A 172 13.58 7.41 -6.21
CA VAL A 172 13.93 6.59 -5.04
C VAL A 172 14.81 7.35 -4.05
N GLN A 173 15.74 8.16 -4.54
CA GLN A 173 16.65 8.93 -3.68
C GLN A 173 15.92 10.13 -3.07
N GLU A 174 15.04 10.79 -3.83
CA GLU A 174 14.15 11.83 -3.30
C GLU A 174 13.27 11.28 -2.16
N GLY A 175 12.65 10.12 -2.37
CA GLY A 175 11.77 9.50 -1.38
C GLY A 175 12.50 9.02 -0.14
N THR A 176 13.68 8.42 -0.30
CA THR A 176 14.50 7.99 0.84
C THR A 176 15.08 9.17 1.61
N MET A 177 15.47 10.24 0.93
CA MET A 177 15.90 11.49 1.58
C MET A 177 14.76 12.08 2.43
N ALA A 178 13.57 12.20 1.85
CA ALA A 178 12.39 12.72 2.55
C ALA A 178 12.00 11.82 3.73
N ALA A 179 11.97 10.51 3.54
CA ALA A 179 11.67 9.55 4.60
C ALA A 179 12.70 9.65 5.74
N GLY A 180 14.00 9.70 5.42
CA GLY A 180 15.05 9.91 6.41
C GLY A 180 14.89 11.22 7.17
N ALA A 181 14.54 12.31 6.48
CA ALA A 181 14.37 13.63 7.10
C ALA A 181 13.17 13.65 8.04
N LEU A 182 12.06 13.01 7.66
CA LEU A 182 10.87 12.86 8.51
C LEU A 182 11.18 11.98 9.74
N VAL A 183 11.82 10.82 9.56
CA VAL A 183 12.23 9.96 10.67
C VAL A 183 13.19 10.71 11.60
N GLY A 184 14.19 11.39 11.06
CA GLY A 184 15.14 12.20 11.84
C GLY A 184 14.46 13.33 12.60
N THR A 185 13.48 14.00 11.99
CA THR A 185 12.69 15.04 12.66
C THR A 185 11.89 14.47 13.83
N GLY A 186 11.15 13.38 13.60
CA GLY A 186 10.36 12.73 14.63
C GLY A 186 11.23 12.18 15.76
N VAL A 187 12.27 11.44 15.44
CA VAL A 187 13.13 10.83 16.46
C VAL A 187 13.95 11.90 17.19
N GLY A 188 14.51 12.87 16.47
CA GLY A 188 15.29 13.97 17.07
C GLY A 188 14.44 14.81 18.02
N MET A 189 13.20 15.16 17.65
CA MET A 189 12.31 15.89 18.54
C MET A 189 11.91 15.07 19.77
N SER A 190 11.80 13.73 19.64
CA SER A 190 11.49 12.82 20.75
C SER A 190 12.62 12.65 21.78
N LEU A 191 13.84 13.11 21.48
CA LEU A 191 14.95 13.15 22.44
C LEU A 191 14.85 14.33 23.41
N ILE A 192 14.21 15.43 22.99
CA ILE A 192 14.18 16.68 23.74
C ILE A 192 12.77 17.10 24.19
N ALA A 193 11.72 16.46 23.67
CA ALA A 193 10.34 16.76 24.02
C ALA A 193 9.47 15.51 24.12
N SER A 194 8.24 15.70 24.61
CA SER A 194 7.24 14.63 24.72
C SER A 194 6.85 14.06 23.35
N SER A 195 6.32 12.83 23.33
CA SER A 195 5.91 12.20 22.08
C SER A 195 4.75 12.95 21.41
N THR A 196 3.94 13.67 22.20
CA THR A 196 2.93 14.61 21.69
C THR A 196 3.55 15.73 20.86
N VAL A 197 4.54 16.44 21.41
CA VAL A 197 5.19 17.56 20.72
C VAL A 197 5.96 17.05 19.50
N SER A 198 6.67 15.94 19.68
CA SER A 198 7.40 15.28 18.62
C SER A 198 6.50 14.83 17.46
N GLY A 199 5.38 14.20 17.77
CA GLY A 199 4.38 13.79 16.79
C GLY A 199 3.71 14.99 16.11
N ALA A 200 3.39 16.05 16.85
CA ALA A 200 2.84 17.28 16.25
C ALA A 200 3.82 17.96 15.29
N THR A 201 5.11 18.08 15.68
CA THR A 201 6.17 18.62 14.81
C THR A 201 6.32 17.75 13.56
N LEU A 202 6.39 16.43 13.72
CA LEU A 202 6.48 15.51 12.58
C LEU A 202 5.26 15.64 11.66
N TRP A 203 4.06 15.81 12.23
CA TRP A 203 2.82 15.97 11.47
C TRP A 203 2.87 17.22 10.60
N VAL A 204 3.26 18.37 11.18
CA VAL A 204 3.40 19.64 10.45
C VAL A 204 4.44 19.51 9.34
N VAL A 205 5.63 18.98 9.63
CA VAL A 205 6.70 18.82 8.62
C VAL A 205 6.26 17.87 7.51
N SER A 206 5.57 16.77 7.85
CA SER A 206 5.04 15.82 6.87
C SER A 206 3.97 16.43 5.97
N LEU A 207 3.08 17.28 6.51
CA LEU A 207 2.11 18.03 5.72
C LEU A 207 2.78 19.04 4.80
N LEU A 208 3.83 19.73 5.25
CA LEU A 208 4.61 20.63 4.40
C LEU A 208 5.25 19.87 3.24
N VAL A 209 5.87 18.72 3.51
CA VAL A 209 6.44 17.82 2.49
C VAL A 209 5.37 17.35 1.50
N ALA A 210 4.21 16.90 1.98
CA ALA A 210 3.11 16.48 1.13
C ALA A 210 2.60 17.65 0.26
N THR A 211 2.52 18.85 0.82
CA THR A 211 2.07 20.07 0.13
C THR A 211 3.06 20.51 -0.94
N VAL A 212 4.37 20.41 -0.68
CA VAL A 212 5.43 20.67 -1.68
C VAL A 212 5.27 19.73 -2.87
N GLY A 213 4.97 18.45 -2.61
CA GLY A 213 4.62 17.47 -3.64
C GLY A 213 3.35 17.85 -4.41
N LEU A 214 2.24 18.13 -3.72
CA LEU A 214 0.97 18.52 -4.35
C LEU A 214 1.08 19.79 -5.20
N ARG A 215 1.93 20.74 -4.80
CA ARG A 215 2.21 21.97 -5.55
C ARG A 215 3.21 21.78 -6.71
N ARG A 216 3.71 20.56 -6.92
CA ARG A 216 4.68 20.20 -7.97
C ARG A 216 5.95 21.07 -7.95
N ILE A 217 6.42 21.45 -6.76
CA ILE A 217 7.63 22.28 -6.60
C ILE A 217 8.91 21.44 -6.79
N THR A 218 8.80 20.11 -6.69
CA THR A 218 9.92 19.16 -6.81
C THR A 218 9.99 18.47 -8.17
N THR A 219 11.07 17.74 -8.37
CA THR A 219 11.38 16.92 -9.54
C THR A 219 10.39 15.76 -9.71
N ASP A 220 10.09 15.02 -8.63
CA ASP A 220 9.14 13.90 -8.63
C ASP A 220 7.97 14.14 -7.63
N PRO A 221 6.95 14.96 -8.00
CA PRO A 221 5.88 15.43 -7.11
C PRO A 221 5.13 14.33 -6.33
N TRP A 222 4.91 13.19 -6.97
CA TRP A 222 4.20 12.06 -6.39
C TRP A 222 4.94 11.43 -5.21
N VAL A 223 6.28 11.47 -5.22
CA VAL A 223 7.13 10.88 -4.18
C VAL A 223 6.99 11.65 -2.86
N LEU A 224 7.15 12.98 -2.89
CA LEU A 224 6.98 13.82 -1.71
C LEU A 224 5.53 13.80 -1.21
N THR A 225 4.56 13.77 -2.13
CA THR A 225 3.14 13.68 -1.76
C THR A 225 2.85 12.41 -0.97
N ALA A 226 3.31 11.26 -1.46
CA ALA A 226 3.13 9.97 -0.78
C ALA A 226 3.92 9.90 0.53
N THR A 227 5.20 10.29 0.51
CA THR A 227 6.08 10.22 1.68
C THR A 227 5.58 11.13 2.80
N GLY A 228 5.17 12.36 2.48
CA GLY A 228 4.56 13.29 3.43
C GLY A 228 3.20 12.82 3.95
N SER A 229 2.38 12.19 3.10
CA SER A 229 1.09 11.62 3.54
C SER A 229 1.29 10.47 4.54
N VAL A 230 2.21 9.54 4.25
CA VAL A 230 2.57 8.45 5.16
C VAL A 230 3.17 9.00 6.46
N GLY A 231 4.07 9.97 6.37
CA GLY A 231 4.67 10.64 7.53
C GLY A 231 3.62 11.30 8.42
N ALA A 232 2.63 11.98 7.83
CA ALA A 232 1.58 12.65 8.59
C ALA A 232 0.67 11.65 9.32
N ILE A 233 0.35 10.51 8.69
CA ILE A 233 -0.43 9.44 9.35
C ILE A 233 0.38 8.83 10.50
N ALA A 234 1.66 8.51 10.27
CA ALA A 234 2.57 7.98 11.29
C ALA A 234 2.76 8.97 12.46
N ALA A 235 2.77 10.27 12.17
CA ALA A 235 2.87 11.31 13.18
C ALA A 235 1.68 11.34 14.15
N GLY A 236 0.46 11.12 13.66
CA GLY A 236 -0.71 10.99 14.53
C GLY A 236 -0.65 9.75 15.42
N LEU A 237 -0.13 8.63 14.90
CA LEU A 237 0.17 7.44 15.71
C LEU A 237 1.23 7.73 16.78
N MET A 238 2.24 8.54 16.45
CA MET A 238 3.25 8.96 17.42
C MET A 238 2.64 9.82 18.56
N VAL A 239 1.74 10.76 18.25
CA VAL A 239 0.98 11.52 19.27
C VAL A 239 0.17 10.59 20.17
N SER A 240 -0.33 9.48 19.63
CA SER A 240 -1.17 8.52 20.37
C SER A 240 -0.43 7.78 21.50
N ASN A 241 0.91 7.82 21.51
CA ASN A 241 1.74 7.24 22.57
C ASN A 241 1.55 7.94 23.92
N ASP A 242 1.45 9.27 23.93
CA ASP A 242 1.13 10.05 25.15
C ASP A 242 -0.37 10.37 25.26
N ARG A 243 -1.02 10.65 24.12
CA ARG A 243 -2.39 11.17 24.03
C ARG A 243 -3.19 10.31 23.07
N THR A 244 -3.55 9.10 23.51
CA THR A 244 -4.17 8.05 22.68
C THR A 244 -5.37 8.55 21.88
N GLY A 245 -6.38 9.13 22.51
CA GLY A 245 -7.57 9.65 21.83
C GLY A 245 -7.27 10.70 20.75
N PRO A 246 -6.66 11.86 21.11
CA PRO A 246 -6.31 12.89 20.13
C PRO A 246 -5.39 12.39 19.00
N GLY A 247 -4.40 11.54 19.31
CA GLY A 247 -3.48 11.00 18.31
C GLY A 247 -4.18 10.07 17.31
N LEU A 248 -5.06 9.19 17.80
CA LEU A 248 -5.86 8.29 16.95
C LEU A 248 -6.85 9.06 16.06
N LEU A 249 -7.48 10.12 16.58
CA LEU A 249 -8.32 11.01 15.78
C LEU A 249 -7.50 11.75 14.72
N LEU A 250 -6.34 12.31 15.09
CA LEU A 250 -5.46 13.02 14.17
C LEU A 250 -5.01 12.12 13.02
N ALA A 251 -4.56 10.90 13.31
CA ALA A 251 -4.13 9.94 12.31
C ALA A 251 -5.31 9.49 11.40
N SER A 252 -6.48 9.23 11.98
CA SER A 252 -7.70 8.87 11.22
C SER A 252 -8.16 9.99 10.30
N MET A 253 -8.24 11.23 10.81
CA MET A 253 -8.60 12.40 10.02
C MET A 253 -7.59 12.69 8.92
N THR A 254 -6.29 12.51 9.19
CA THR A 254 -5.24 12.67 8.19
C THR A 254 -5.39 11.63 7.09
N ALA A 255 -5.59 10.36 7.44
CA ALA A 255 -5.78 9.28 6.47
C ALA A 255 -7.04 9.48 5.61
N LEU A 256 -8.16 9.89 6.22
CA LEU A 256 -9.38 10.26 5.50
C LEU A 256 -9.18 11.49 4.62
N GLY A 257 -8.45 12.50 5.07
CA GLY A 257 -8.10 13.68 4.28
C GLY A 257 -7.30 13.31 3.03
N VAL A 258 -6.27 12.47 3.18
CA VAL A 258 -5.47 11.94 2.06
C VAL A 258 -6.34 11.14 1.09
N LEU A 259 -7.21 10.27 1.59
CA LEU A 259 -8.16 9.50 0.79
C LEU A 259 -9.15 10.42 0.04
N ALA A 260 -9.69 11.43 0.72
CA ALA A 260 -10.61 12.41 0.15
C ALA A 260 -9.94 13.24 -0.95
N ILE A 261 -8.67 13.61 -0.79
CA ILE A 261 -7.89 14.27 -1.84
C ILE A 261 -7.77 13.35 -3.07
N GLY A 262 -7.45 12.07 -2.90
CA GLY A 262 -7.36 11.11 -4.00
C GLY A 262 -8.68 10.89 -4.77
N ILE A 263 -9.80 10.92 -4.05
CA ILE A 263 -11.16 10.79 -4.62
C ILE A 263 -11.61 12.09 -5.30
N GLY A 264 -11.53 13.22 -4.59
CA GLY A 264 -12.14 14.50 -4.99
C GLY A 264 -11.38 15.27 -6.06
N THR A 265 -10.07 15.06 -6.22
CA THR A 265 -9.24 15.76 -7.23
C THR A 265 -9.32 15.14 -8.62
N ALA A 266 -10.49 14.60 -9.00
CA ALA A 266 -10.68 13.82 -10.22
C ALA A 266 -10.25 14.51 -11.52
N PHE A 267 -10.05 15.84 -11.51
CA PHE A 267 -9.72 16.65 -12.68
C PHE A 267 -8.33 17.32 -12.66
N THR A 268 -7.56 17.30 -11.55
CA THR A 268 -6.28 18.03 -11.46
C THR A 268 -5.04 17.15 -11.26
N LEU A 269 -5.19 15.94 -10.68
CA LEU A 269 -4.07 15.03 -10.46
C LEU A 269 -4.04 13.90 -11.52
N PRO A 270 -2.84 13.48 -11.97
CA PRO A 270 -2.64 12.26 -12.77
C PRO A 270 -3.28 11.04 -12.11
N ARG A 271 -3.79 10.11 -12.93
CA ARG A 271 -4.44 8.87 -12.46
C ARG A 271 -3.59 8.10 -11.46
N PHE A 272 -2.28 8.00 -11.69
CA PHE A 272 -1.37 7.30 -10.80
C PHE A 272 -1.29 7.93 -9.40
N GLU A 273 -1.11 9.26 -9.32
CA GLU A 273 -1.06 9.99 -8.05
C GLU A 273 -2.37 9.83 -7.27
N ARG A 274 -3.51 9.87 -7.96
CA ARG A 274 -4.82 9.63 -7.33
C ARG A 274 -4.93 8.24 -6.72
N VAL A 275 -4.57 7.20 -7.49
CA VAL A 275 -4.58 5.81 -7.00
C VAL A 275 -3.62 5.68 -5.81
N LEU A 276 -2.43 6.27 -5.89
CA LEU A 276 -1.46 6.25 -4.80
C LEU A 276 -2.01 6.88 -3.53
N LEU A 277 -2.65 8.06 -3.61
CA LEU A 277 -3.27 8.71 -2.45
C LEU A 277 -4.47 7.93 -1.92
N MET A 278 -5.26 7.31 -2.79
CA MET A 278 -6.34 6.42 -2.37
C MET A 278 -5.80 5.19 -1.62
N VAL A 279 -4.70 4.60 -2.10
CA VAL A 279 -4.05 3.46 -1.44
C VAL A 279 -3.44 3.88 -0.10
N VAL A 280 -2.69 4.99 -0.06
CA VAL A 280 -2.06 5.48 1.17
C VAL A 280 -3.11 5.89 2.21
N GLY A 281 -4.10 6.70 1.82
CA GLY A 281 -5.18 7.14 2.71
C GLY A 281 -6.08 5.98 3.14
N GLY A 282 -6.43 5.08 2.21
CA GLY A 282 -7.24 3.90 2.49
C GLY A 282 -6.54 2.90 3.43
N PHE A 283 -5.28 2.58 3.15
CA PHE A 283 -4.48 1.70 4.01
C PHE A 283 -4.21 2.33 5.38
N GLY A 284 -3.85 3.62 5.41
CA GLY A 284 -3.66 4.35 6.67
C GLY A 284 -4.93 4.38 7.51
N PHE A 285 -6.10 4.61 6.88
CA PHE A 285 -7.36 4.57 7.59
C PHE A 285 -7.68 3.16 8.10
N LEU A 286 -7.46 2.13 7.27
CA LEU A 286 -7.64 0.73 7.67
C LEU A 286 -6.77 0.34 8.87
N GLN A 287 -5.55 0.88 8.95
CA GLN A 287 -4.62 0.63 10.03
C GLN A 287 -5.03 1.34 11.33
N VAL A 288 -5.54 2.57 11.24
CA VAL A 288 -5.78 3.43 12.43
C VAL A 288 -7.23 3.36 12.92
N ALA A 289 -8.20 3.11 12.03
CA ALA A 289 -9.62 3.09 12.37
C ALA A 289 -9.98 2.05 13.45
N PRO A 290 -9.50 0.79 13.41
CA PRO A 290 -9.82 -0.18 14.45
C PRO A 290 -9.40 0.29 15.84
N ALA A 291 -8.16 0.76 16.00
CA ALA A 291 -7.66 1.27 17.27
C ALA A 291 -8.44 2.51 17.74
N THR A 292 -8.77 3.41 16.82
CA THR A 292 -9.59 4.61 17.09
C THR A 292 -10.96 4.19 17.61
N ILE A 293 -11.62 3.27 16.92
CA ILE A 293 -12.97 2.85 17.28
C ILE A 293 -12.94 2.08 18.61
N VAL A 294 -12.00 1.17 18.83
CA VAL A 294 -11.83 0.47 20.12
C VAL A 294 -11.65 1.48 21.25
N HIS A 295 -10.77 2.47 21.09
CA HIS A 295 -10.48 3.48 22.10
C HIS A 295 -11.72 4.32 22.46
N PHE A 296 -12.51 4.74 21.47
CA PHE A 296 -13.71 5.54 21.71
C PHE A 296 -14.97 4.70 22.01
N ALA A 297 -14.94 3.40 21.73
CA ALA A 297 -16.03 2.46 22.00
C ALA A 297 -15.88 1.74 23.34
N ASP A 298 -15.01 2.22 24.25
CA ASP A 298 -14.74 1.61 25.56
C ASP A 298 -16.01 1.32 26.40
N ARG A 299 -17.15 1.98 26.10
CA ARG A 299 -18.48 1.66 26.67
C ARG A 299 -19.53 1.13 25.69
N ALA A 300 -19.24 1.03 24.40
CA ALA A 300 -20.18 0.58 23.36
C ALA A 300 -19.58 -0.31 22.25
N GLY A 301 -18.43 -0.95 22.45
CA GLY A 301 -17.71 -1.76 21.44
C GLY A 301 -18.58 -2.75 20.64
N VAL A 302 -19.49 -3.49 21.28
CA VAL A 302 -20.43 -4.37 20.57
C VAL A 302 -21.39 -3.59 19.69
N LEU A 303 -21.90 -2.45 20.18
CA LEU A 303 -22.88 -1.64 19.48
C LEU A 303 -22.23 -0.85 18.33
N THR A 304 -21.05 -0.28 18.55
CA THR A 304 -20.26 0.43 17.52
C THR A 304 -19.72 -0.54 16.47
N GLY A 305 -19.19 -1.69 16.88
CA GLY A 305 -18.76 -2.73 15.94
C GLY A 305 -19.93 -3.30 15.15
N GLY A 306 -21.07 -3.54 15.81
CA GLY A 306 -22.31 -4.01 15.21
C GLY A 306 -22.91 -3.03 14.20
N THR A 307 -22.91 -1.72 14.48
CA THR A 307 -23.41 -0.71 13.53
C THR A 307 -22.52 -0.58 12.30
N ILE A 308 -21.20 -0.63 12.47
CA ILE A 308 -20.24 -0.63 11.36
C ILE A 308 -20.38 -1.91 10.53
N TRP A 309 -20.57 -3.06 11.19
CA TRP A 309 -20.83 -4.34 10.54
C TRP A 309 -22.14 -4.33 9.74
N LEU A 310 -23.23 -3.80 10.32
CA LEU A 310 -24.52 -3.65 9.63
C LEU A 310 -24.41 -2.69 8.45
N GLY A 311 -23.71 -1.56 8.61
CA GLY A 311 -23.44 -0.61 7.53
C GLY A 311 -22.62 -1.22 6.40
N GLY A 312 -21.60 -2.04 6.74
CA GLY A 312 -20.83 -2.82 5.77
C GLY A 312 -21.68 -3.83 5.00
N THR A 313 -22.55 -4.55 5.70
CA THR A 313 -23.53 -5.47 5.08
C THR A 313 -24.42 -4.72 4.09
N LEU A 314 -24.95 -3.56 4.49
CA LEU A 314 -25.84 -2.77 3.65
C LEU A 314 -25.11 -2.24 2.40
N LEU A 315 -23.87 -1.76 2.55
CA LEU A 315 -23.02 -1.34 1.44
C LEU A 315 -22.74 -2.48 0.45
N LEU A 316 -22.48 -3.69 0.94
CA LEU A 316 -22.31 -4.87 0.08
C LEU A 316 -23.60 -5.28 -0.64
N MET A 317 -24.74 -5.13 0.01
CA MET A 317 -26.05 -5.48 -0.57
C MET A 317 -26.59 -4.40 -1.50
N THR A 318 -26.09 -3.16 -1.43
CA THR A 318 -26.55 -2.02 -2.24
C THR A 318 -26.49 -2.31 -3.76
N PRO A 319 -25.40 -2.85 -4.34
CA PRO A 319 -25.37 -3.24 -5.76
C PRO A 319 -26.37 -4.33 -6.14
N VAL A 320 -26.66 -5.26 -5.21
CA VAL A 320 -27.58 -6.39 -5.42
C VAL A 320 -29.03 -5.94 -5.32
N LEU A 321 -29.35 -5.08 -4.36
CA LEU A 321 -30.70 -4.59 -4.07
C LEU A 321 -31.18 -3.54 -5.07
N LEU A 322 -30.28 -2.66 -5.54
CA LEU A 322 -30.65 -1.52 -6.39
C LEU A 322 -30.40 -1.75 -7.89
N GLY A 323 -29.82 -2.89 -8.28
CA GLY A 323 -29.65 -3.33 -9.67
C GLY A 323 -28.77 -2.45 -10.58
N ARG A 324 -28.38 -1.24 -10.14
CA ARG A 324 -27.53 -0.29 -10.85
C ARG A 324 -26.73 0.56 -9.85
N SER A 325 -25.49 0.16 -9.56
CA SER A 325 -24.51 1.06 -8.95
C SER A 325 -23.45 1.43 -9.98
N ARG A 326 -23.10 2.72 -10.08
CA ARG A 326 -22.03 3.19 -10.99
C ARG A 326 -20.64 2.80 -10.49
N THR A 327 -20.52 2.37 -9.24
CA THR A 327 -19.25 2.04 -8.56
C THR A 327 -19.37 0.76 -7.71
N PRO A 328 -19.73 -0.39 -8.31
CA PRO A 328 -19.99 -1.63 -7.55
C PRO A 328 -18.74 -2.11 -6.81
N VAL A 329 -17.56 -1.98 -7.44
CA VAL A 329 -16.28 -2.35 -6.83
C VAL A 329 -15.98 -1.52 -5.58
N LEU A 330 -16.29 -0.22 -5.61
CA LEU A 330 -15.99 0.69 -4.51
C LEU A 330 -16.89 0.41 -3.30
N LEU A 331 -18.18 0.09 -3.55
CA LEU A 331 -19.13 -0.37 -2.54
C LEU A 331 -18.77 -1.75 -1.98
N GLN A 332 -18.28 -2.65 -2.84
CA GLN A 332 -17.82 -3.98 -2.44
C GLN A 332 -16.58 -3.91 -1.54
N VAL A 333 -15.61 -3.06 -1.90
CA VAL A 333 -14.39 -2.87 -1.11
C VAL A 333 -14.71 -2.18 0.22
N SER A 334 -15.48 -1.09 0.21
CA SER A 334 -15.84 -0.38 1.44
C SER A 334 -16.71 -1.23 2.36
N GLY A 335 -17.69 -1.95 1.81
CA GLY A 335 -18.56 -2.86 2.56
C GLY A 335 -17.80 -4.05 3.16
N GLY A 336 -16.88 -4.66 2.38
CA GLY A 336 -16.03 -5.75 2.85
C GLY A 336 -15.10 -5.32 4.00
N VAL A 337 -14.48 -4.15 3.87
CA VAL A 337 -13.66 -3.55 4.93
C VAL A 337 -14.49 -3.25 6.18
N ALA A 338 -15.64 -2.60 6.03
CA ALA A 338 -16.53 -2.27 7.15
C ALA A 338 -17.04 -3.53 7.86
N LEU A 339 -17.31 -4.61 7.14
CA LEU A 339 -17.70 -5.90 7.73
C LEU A 339 -16.59 -6.51 8.60
N VAL A 340 -15.39 -6.64 8.06
CA VAL A 340 -14.26 -7.24 8.79
C VAL A 340 -13.86 -6.37 9.98
N ALA A 341 -13.80 -5.04 9.78
CA ALA A 341 -13.48 -4.09 10.83
C ALA A 341 -14.57 -4.07 11.92
N GLY A 342 -15.84 -3.98 11.53
CA GLY A 342 -16.98 -3.98 12.45
C GLY A 342 -17.00 -5.21 13.34
N ALA A 343 -16.73 -6.39 12.76
CA ALA A 343 -16.59 -7.63 13.53
C ALA A 343 -15.45 -7.55 14.56
N ALA A 344 -14.25 -7.13 14.13
CA ALA A 344 -13.10 -7.02 15.03
C ALA A 344 -13.34 -6.03 16.20
N ILE A 345 -14.02 -4.91 15.92
CA ILE A 345 -14.33 -3.86 16.90
C ILE A 345 -15.23 -4.37 18.03
N THR A 346 -16.15 -5.31 17.76
CA THR A 346 -16.96 -5.90 18.84
C THR A 346 -16.13 -6.60 19.91
N GLY A 347 -14.88 -6.95 19.59
CA GLY A 347 -13.91 -7.62 20.45
C GLY A 347 -13.33 -6.72 21.54
N ALA A 348 -13.50 -5.40 21.41
CA ALA A 348 -13.19 -4.45 22.47
C ALA A 348 -13.95 -4.76 23.77
N GLN A 349 -15.19 -5.25 23.63
CA GLN A 349 -16.07 -5.58 24.75
C GLN A 349 -16.26 -7.08 24.94
N SER A 350 -16.29 -7.84 23.85
CA SER A 350 -16.43 -9.28 23.93
C SER A 350 -15.64 -9.95 22.82
N VAL A 351 -14.49 -10.51 23.20
CA VAL A 351 -13.63 -11.28 22.30
C VAL A 351 -14.43 -12.42 21.65
N ALA A 352 -15.28 -13.10 22.42
CA ALA A 352 -16.15 -14.17 21.91
C ALA A 352 -17.10 -13.68 20.81
N VAL A 353 -17.69 -12.49 20.95
CA VAL A 353 -18.57 -11.90 19.92
C VAL A 353 -17.77 -11.56 18.67
N ALA A 354 -16.61 -10.91 18.81
CA ALA A 354 -15.75 -10.58 17.66
C ALA A 354 -15.31 -11.80 16.87
N THR A 355 -14.79 -12.82 17.55
CA THR A 355 -14.28 -14.01 16.89
C THR A 355 -15.40 -14.78 16.20
N THR A 356 -16.58 -14.86 16.83
CA THR A 356 -17.74 -15.57 16.26
C THR A 356 -18.32 -14.81 15.07
N LEU A 357 -18.58 -13.50 15.23
CA LEU A 357 -19.10 -12.64 14.17
C LEU A 357 -18.11 -12.56 13.00
N GLY A 358 -16.82 -12.44 13.30
CA GLY A 358 -15.74 -12.41 12.32
C GLY A 358 -15.63 -13.70 11.51
N LEU A 359 -15.71 -14.87 12.16
CA LEU A 359 -15.74 -16.17 11.48
C LEU A 359 -16.99 -16.35 10.61
N ILE A 360 -18.18 -16.03 11.13
CA ILE A 360 -19.44 -16.10 10.36
C ILE A 360 -19.34 -15.21 9.12
N THR A 361 -18.87 -13.98 9.29
CA THR A 361 -18.71 -13.00 8.20
C THR A 361 -17.71 -13.51 7.16
N ALA A 362 -16.57 -14.03 7.60
CA ALA A 362 -15.53 -14.52 6.72
C ALA A 362 -16.02 -15.72 5.89
N VAL A 363 -16.72 -16.68 6.51
CA VAL A 363 -17.33 -17.83 5.83
C VAL A 363 -18.43 -17.40 4.86
N ALA A 364 -19.30 -16.46 5.27
CA ALA A 364 -20.36 -15.94 4.41
C ALA A 364 -19.80 -15.23 3.17
N LEU A 365 -18.76 -14.40 3.33
CA LEU A 365 -18.10 -13.73 2.21
C LEU A 365 -17.40 -14.73 1.28
N LEU A 366 -16.81 -15.79 1.83
CA LEU A 366 -16.20 -16.85 1.04
C LEU A 366 -17.25 -17.63 0.23
N ALA A 367 -18.39 -17.95 0.85
CA ALA A 367 -19.52 -18.60 0.19
C ALA A 367 -20.08 -17.73 -0.94
N VAL A 368 -20.31 -16.44 -0.70
CA VAL A 368 -20.72 -15.48 -1.75
C VAL A 368 -19.66 -15.39 -2.85
N GLY A 369 -18.37 -15.39 -2.48
CA GLY A 369 -17.26 -15.34 -3.43
C GLY A 369 -17.13 -16.58 -4.33
N THR A 370 -17.86 -17.67 -4.06
CA THR A 370 -17.94 -18.81 -5.00
C THR A 370 -18.82 -18.52 -6.21
N THR A 371 -19.64 -17.46 -6.17
CA THR A 371 -20.48 -17.07 -7.30
C THR A 371 -19.66 -16.30 -8.36
N PRO A 372 -19.88 -16.58 -9.66
CA PRO A 372 -19.18 -15.88 -10.73
C PRO A 372 -19.35 -14.35 -10.63
N GLY A 373 -18.23 -13.63 -10.67
CA GLY A 373 -18.21 -12.15 -10.60
C GLY A 373 -17.96 -11.54 -9.22
N TYR A 374 -17.89 -12.34 -8.15
CA TYR A 374 -17.71 -11.85 -6.77
C TYR A 374 -16.34 -12.20 -6.16
N VAL A 375 -15.27 -12.16 -6.96
CA VAL A 375 -13.89 -12.49 -6.55
C VAL A 375 -13.40 -11.62 -5.38
N LEU A 376 -13.86 -10.37 -5.28
CA LEU A 376 -13.52 -9.50 -4.15
C LEU A 376 -14.11 -10.01 -2.83
N MET A 377 -15.26 -10.67 -2.84
CA MET A 377 -15.86 -11.24 -1.64
C MET A 377 -15.05 -12.43 -1.12
N SER A 378 -14.53 -13.29 -2.00
CA SER A 378 -13.66 -14.38 -1.57
C SER A 378 -12.35 -13.85 -1.00
N LEU A 379 -11.78 -12.77 -1.56
CA LEU A 379 -10.62 -12.10 -1.00
C LEU A 379 -10.86 -11.60 0.44
N PHE A 380 -11.96 -10.88 0.69
CA PHE A 380 -12.30 -10.42 2.04
C PHE A 380 -12.63 -11.57 2.99
N GLY A 381 -13.28 -12.64 2.50
CA GLY A 381 -13.49 -13.87 3.27
C GLY A 381 -12.17 -14.52 3.70
N CYS A 382 -11.20 -14.62 2.80
CA CYS A 382 -9.86 -15.15 3.12
C CYS A 382 -9.13 -14.27 4.13
N ILE A 383 -9.14 -12.95 3.98
CA ILE A 383 -8.53 -12.01 4.93
C ILE A 383 -9.22 -12.14 6.30
N GLY A 384 -10.56 -12.19 6.31
CA GLY A 384 -11.35 -12.37 7.52
C GLY A 384 -11.00 -13.66 8.26
N LEU A 385 -10.83 -14.78 7.56
CA LEU A 385 -10.36 -16.04 8.16
C LEU A 385 -8.94 -15.93 8.71
N LEU A 386 -8.02 -15.33 7.94
CA LEU A 386 -6.62 -15.20 8.34
C LEU A 386 -6.46 -14.38 9.62
N VAL A 387 -7.30 -13.36 9.81
CA VAL A 387 -7.29 -12.52 11.02
C VAL A 387 -8.04 -13.20 12.17
N ASN A 388 -9.25 -13.71 11.93
CA ASN A 388 -10.14 -14.17 13.02
C ASN A 388 -9.84 -15.60 13.49
N VAL A 389 -9.27 -16.47 12.66
CA VAL A 389 -8.97 -17.85 13.06
C VAL A 389 -7.86 -17.92 14.12
N PRO A 390 -6.68 -17.29 13.96
CA PRO A 390 -5.66 -17.29 15.01
C PRO A 390 -6.17 -16.69 16.32
N TRP A 391 -6.97 -15.62 16.21
CA TRP A 391 -7.55 -14.95 17.37
C TRP A 391 -8.59 -15.80 18.10
N ALA A 392 -9.47 -16.48 17.36
CA ALA A 392 -10.42 -17.45 17.92
C ALA A 392 -9.71 -18.64 18.57
N ILE A 393 -8.64 -19.15 17.96
CA ILE A 393 -7.83 -20.23 18.52
C ILE A 393 -7.23 -19.82 19.87
N GLN A 394 -6.61 -18.64 19.92
CA GLN A 394 -6.02 -18.12 21.16
C GLN A 394 -7.07 -17.96 22.27
N HIS A 395 -8.27 -17.52 21.92
CA HIS A 395 -9.33 -17.27 22.90
C HIS A 395 -10.04 -18.54 23.39
N PHE A 396 -10.48 -19.41 22.48
CA PHE A 396 -11.29 -20.59 22.83
C PHE A 396 -10.44 -21.82 23.20
N PHE A 397 -9.16 -21.86 22.82
CA PHE A 397 -8.26 -22.99 23.10
C PHE A 397 -6.97 -22.53 23.80
N PRO A 398 -7.05 -21.97 25.02
CA PRO A 398 -5.86 -21.54 25.76
C PRO A 398 -4.96 -22.76 26.09
N GLY A 399 -3.69 -22.71 25.68
CA GLY A 399 -2.67 -23.73 25.98
C GLY A 399 -1.39 -23.62 25.11
N GLU A 400 -0.21 -23.75 25.74
CA GLU A 400 1.13 -23.40 25.21
C GLU A 400 1.67 -24.21 24.00
N GLY A 401 0.86 -25.04 23.33
CA GLY A 401 1.33 -25.86 22.20
C GLY A 401 0.34 -26.07 21.05
N ARG A 402 -0.89 -25.58 21.17
CA ARG A 402 -1.96 -25.87 20.18
C ARG A 402 -2.05 -24.83 19.07
N VAL A 403 -1.59 -23.60 19.33
CA VAL A 403 -1.67 -22.48 18.38
C VAL A 403 -0.87 -22.75 17.09
N PRO A 404 0.39 -23.24 17.12
CA PRO A 404 1.12 -23.52 15.89
C PRO A 404 0.52 -24.68 15.08
N LEU A 405 0.01 -25.72 15.76
CA LEU A 405 -0.63 -26.88 15.12
C LEU A 405 -1.94 -26.52 14.43
N LEU A 406 -2.77 -25.69 15.07
CA LEU A 406 -4.05 -25.24 14.51
C LEU A 406 -3.86 -24.26 13.35
N ILE A 407 -2.84 -23.38 13.42
CA ILE A 407 -2.45 -22.53 12.28
C ILE A 407 -1.96 -23.38 11.10
N SER A 408 -1.13 -24.40 11.36
CA SER A 408 -0.65 -25.33 10.33
C SER A 408 -1.79 -26.13 9.68
N MET A 409 -2.75 -26.62 10.49
CA MET A 409 -3.94 -27.34 10.00
C MET A 409 -4.85 -26.42 9.19
N CYS A 410 -5.04 -25.17 9.61
CA CYS A 410 -5.84 -24.19 8.85
C CYS A 410 -5.18 -23.85 7.51
N GLY A 411 -3.85 -23.70 7.48
CA GLY A 411 -3.08 -23.55 6.26
C GLY A 411 -3.23 -24.73 5.30
N LEU A 412 -3.16 -25.96 5.81
CA LEU A 412 -3.38 -27.19 5.02
C LEU A 412 -4.81 -27.26 4.44
N VAL A 413 -5.82 -26.87 5.22
CA VAL A 413 -7.22 -26.83 4.76
C VAL A 413 -7.40 -25.78 3.66
N LEU A 414 -6.84 -24.57 3.81
CA LEU A 414 -6.90 -23.53 2.78
C LEU A 414 -6.22 -23.96 1.48
N VAL A 415 -5.06 -24.62 1.57
CA VAL A 415 -4.37 -25.23 0.41
C VAL A 415 -5.24 -26.31 -0.22
N GLY A 416 -5.86 -27.17 0.58
CA GLY A 416 -6.78 -28.21 0.09
C GLY A 416 -7.99 -27.64 -0.66
N VAL A 417 -8.61 -26.59 -0.14
CA VAL A 417 -9.72 -25.87 -0.79
C VAL A 417 -9.27 -25.20 -2.08
N ALA A 418 -8.09 -24.56 -2.10
CA ALA A 418 -7.53 -23.96 -3.32
C ALA A 418 -7.25 -25.02 -4.42
N VAL A 419 -6.75 -26.19 -4.04
CA VAL A 419 -6.53 -27.33 -4.95
C VAL A 419 -7.87 -27.91 -5.44
N LEU A 420 -8.89 -27.98 -4.58
CA LEU A 420 -10.22 -28.46 -4.96
C LEU A 420 -10.89 -27.51 -5.97
N LEU A 421 -10.83 -26.20 -5.72
CA LEU A 421 -11.38 -25.15 -6.59
C LEU A 421 -10.68 -25.12 -7.96
N THR A 422 -9.36 -25.27 -8.00
CA THR A 422 -8.60 -25.35 -9.26
C THR A 422 -8.92 -26.62 -10.05
N ARG A 423 -9.20 -27.76 -9.39
CA ARG A 423 -9.67 -28.98 -10.05
C ARG A 423 -11.09 -28.88 -10.58
N MET A 424 -11.98 -28.19 -9.88
CA MET A 424 -13.37 -27.98 -10.34
C MET A 424 -13.48 -26.95 -11.47
N GLY A 425 -12.57 -25.97 -11.53
CA GLY A 425 -12.49 -24.99 -12.62
C GLY A 425 -12.19 -25.60 -14.00
N GLY A 426 -11.63 -26.81 -14.04
CA GLY A 426 -11.44 -27.56 -15.29
C GLY A 426 -12.71 -28.24 -15.83
N ARG A 427 -13.80 -28.30 -15.04
CA ARG A 427 -15.08 -28.92 -15.41
C ARG A 427 -16.14 -27.93 -15.93
N PHE A 428 -15.86 -26.63 -15.88
CA PHE A 428 -16.76 -25.57 -16.32
C PHE A 428 -16.16 -24.72 -17.47
N ARG A 429 -15.24 -25.30 -18.24
CA ARG A 429 -14.83 -24.75 -19.54
C ARG A 429 -15.55 -25.47 -20.66
#